data_AF-T0Y6H5-F1
#
_entry.id   AF-T0Y6H5-F1
#
_cell.length_a   1.000
_cell.length_b   1.000
_cell.length_c   1.000
_cell.angle_alpha   90.00
_cell.angle_beta   90.00
_cell.angle_gamma   90.00
#
_symmetry.space_group_name_H-M   'P 1'
#
loop_
_entity.id
_entity.type
_entity.pdbx_description
1 polymer ?
#
loop_
_entity_poly.entity_id
_entity_poly.type
_entity_poly.pdbx_seq_one_letter_code
_entity_poly.pdbx_strand_id
1 'polypeptide(L)'
;FSDYRDLNYTPRLMWSGHGFPIGLSKDVEPPGLEVKYGKIKDGDTLILATDAISKWMLQNKGGKPWQQILENAENWDSYIGDLISSGAMKNDDITAIFISVS
;
A
#
# COMPACT_ATOMS: atom_id res chain seq x y z
N PHE A 1 26.98 -5.45 -25.10
CA PHE A 1 25.77 -5.84 -24.34
C PHE A 1 25.64 -4.82 -23.22
N SER A 2 24.51 -4.10 -23.21
CA SER A 2 24.37 -2.76 -22.64
C SER A 2 24.28 -2.72 -21.11
N ASP A 3 24.42 -1.49 -20.62
CA ASP A 3 24.76 -1.00 -19.27
C ASP A 3 23.67 -1.32 -18.22
N TYR A 4 24.04 -1.58 -16.96
CA TYR A 4 23.11 -1.89 -15.87
C TYR A 4 22.15 -0.74 -15.52
N ARG A 5 22.39 0.46 -16.05
CA ARG A 5 21.43 1.59 -16.09
C ARG A 5 20.18 1.32 -16.93
N ASP A 6 20.19 0.27 -17.76
CA ASP A 6 19.05 -0.15 -18.58
C ASP A 6 17.98 -0.93 -17.81
N LEU A 7 18.25 -1.33 -16.55
CA LEU A 7 17.27 -1.96 -15.66
C LEU A 7 16.68 -0.92 -14.68
N ASN A 8 16.13 0.14 -15.28
CA ASN A 8 15.56 1.32 -14.63
C ASN A 8 14.06 1.12 -14.29
N TYR A 9 13.67 -0.04 -13.74
CA TYR A 9 12.28 -0.37 -13.37
C TYR A 9 11.85 0.20 -12.00
N THR A 10 12.40 1.37 -11.65
CA THR A 10 12.36 2.12 -10.36
C THR A 10 10.98 2.23 -9.66
N PRO A 11 10.92 2.35 -8.30
CA PRO A 11 11.16 3.68 -7.73
C PRO A 11 11.99 3.68 -6.43
N ARG A 12 12.82 4.71 -6.26
CA ARG A 12 13.27 5.16 -4.93
C ARG A 12 12.60 6.49 -4.65
N LEU A 13 11.63 6.51 -3.74
CA LEU A 13 11.16 7.75 -3.13
C LEU A 13 11.09 7.58 -1.60
N MET A 14 11.66 8.57 -0.93
CA MET A 14 11.75 8.70 0.53
C MET A 14 10.86 9.85 1.02
N TRP A 15 10.59 9.84 2.32
CA TRP A 15 9.65 10.71 3.03
C TRP A 15 9.78 12.21 2.79
N SER A 16 8.63 12.85 3.00
CA SER A 16 8.10 14.07 2.39
C SER A 16 8.44 15.38 3.09
N GLY A 17 9.02 15.36 4.30
CA GLY A 17 9.41 16.55 5.05
C GLY A 17 8.34 17.63 5.29
N HIS A 18 7.10 17.48 4.82
CA HIS A 18 6.00 18.47 4.84
C HIS A 18 4.85 18.01 5.76
N GLY A 19 4.03 18.90 6.36
CA GLY A 19 3.68 20.30 6.01
C GLY A 19 4.59 21.43 6.56
N PHE A 20 5.35 22.06 5.67
CA PHE A 20 6.62 22.76 5.96
C PHE A 20 6.51 24.29 6.17
N PRO A 21 7.65 25.00 6.39
CA PRO A 21 8.27 25.67 5.23
C PRO A 21 9.79 25.49 5.10
N ILE A 22 10.25 25.63 3.83
CA ILE A 22 11.60 25.76 3.20
C ILE A 22 12.66 26.51 4.01
N GLY A 23 12.61 26.48 5.33
CA GLY A 23 13.20 27.48 6.21
C GLY A 23 14.32 26.86 6.99
N LEU A 24 15.39 26.47 6.27
CA LEU A 24 16.77 26.44 6.76
C LEU A 24 16.93 26.10 8.26
N SER A 25 16.46 24.94 8.72
CA SER A 25 17.07 24.30 9.88
C SER A 25 17.75 23.03 9.37
N LYS A 26 19.06 22.97 9.56
CA LYS A 26 19.91 21.86 9.14
C LYS A 26 19.72 20.59 10.01
N ASP A 27 18.72 20.58 10.88
CA ASP A 27 18.63 19.67 12.02
C ASP A 27 17.38 18.76 11.98
N VAL A 28 16.76 18.57 10.80
CA VAL A 28 15.71 17.55 10.66
C VAL A 28 16.37 16.22 10.37
N GLU A 29 16.40 15.34 11.36
CA GLU A 29 16.83 13.96 11.14
C GLU A 29 15.89 13.29 10.11
N PRO A 30 16.45 12.65 9.08
CA PRO A 30 15.64 11.85 8.18
C PRO A 30 14.95 10.74 8.98
N PRO A 31 13.72 10.37 8.62
CA PRO A 31 12.96 9.39 9.36
C PRO A 31 13.68 8.05 9.26
N GLY A 32 13.69 7.32 10.38
CA GLY A 32 14.27 5.98 10.42
C GLY A 32 13.63 5.09 9.37
N LEU A 33 14.47 4.44 8.57
CA LEU A 33 14.05 3.42 7.62
C LEU A 33 14.21 2.03 8.26
N GLU A 34 13.09 1.35 8.50
CA GLU A 34 13.11 -0.06 8.88
C GLU A 34 12.93 -0.92 7.63
N VAL A 35 13.95 -1.68 7.25
CA VAL A 35 13.89 -2.63 6.12
C VAL A 35 13.56 -4.01 6.65
N LYS A 36 12.49 -4.62 6.15
CA LYS A 36 12.10 -6.01 6.44
C LYS A 36 12.25 -6.87 5.19
N TYR A 37 12.76 -8.08 5.40
CA TYR A 37 12.92 -9.08 4.35
C TYR A 37 11.96 -10.24 4.61
N GLY A 38 11.33 -10.73 3.55
CA GLY A 38 10.45 -11.90 3.56
C GLY A 38 10.65 -12.73 2.30
N LYS A 39 10.21 -13.99 2.35
CA LYS A 39 10.17 -14.87 1.17
C LYS A 39 8.73 -14.97 0.70
N ILE A 40 8.52 -14.76 -0.60
CA ILE A 40 7.25 -14.96 -1.31
C ILE A 40 7.45 -16.20 -2.18
N LYS A 41 6.45 -17.08 -2.24
CA LYS A 41 6.46 -18.31 -3.06
C LYS A 41 5.36 -18.27 -4.11
N ASP A 42 5.44 -19.17 -5.08
CA ASP A 42 4.37 -19.36 -6.07
C ASP A 42 3.02 -19.58 -5.37
N GLY A 43 2.01 -18.86 -5.85
CA GLY A 43 0.67 -18.81 -5.27
C GLY A 43 0.48 -17.77 -4.17
N ASP A 44 1.54 -17.12 -3.68
CA ASP A 44 1.40 -16.01 -2.73
C ASP A 44 0.98 -14.70 -3.45
N THR A 45 0.25 -13.85 -2.72
CA THR A 45 -0.08 -12.49 -3.15
C THR A 45 0.29 -11.49 -2.07
N LEU A 46 1.09 -10.50 -2.45
CA LEU A 46 1.40 -9.33 -1.62
C LEU A 46 0.37 -8.23 -1.88
N ILE A 47 -0.22 -7.71 -0.80
CA ILE A 47 -1.16 -6.59 -0.84
C ILE A 47 -0.48 -5.38 -0.18
N LEU A 48 -0.31 -4.31 -0.93
CA LEU A 48 0.08 -3.00 -0.41
C LEU A 48 -1.14 -2.10 -0.41
N ALA A 49 -1.48 -1.48 0.70
CA ALA A 49 -2.71 -0.70 0.81
C ALA A 49 -2.54 0.52 1.71
N THR A 50 -3.36 1.56 1.47
CA THR A 50 -3.45 2.72 2.37
C THR A 50 -4.02 2.34 3.74
N ASP A 51 -3.97 3.28 4.67
CA ASP A 51 -4.41 3.07 6.05
C ASP A 51 -5.92 2.76 6.14
N ALA A 52 -6.76 3.37 5.31
CA ALA A 52 -8.19 3.12 5.27
C ALA A 52 -8.52 1.63 5.02
N ILE A 53 -7.92 1.05 3.99
CA ILE A 53 -8.06 -0.36 3.64
C ILE A 53 -7.40 -1.24 4.73
N SER A 54 -6.16 -0.92 5.11
CA SER A 54 -5.40 -1.71 6.08
C SER A 54 -6.14 -1.80 7.42
N LYS A 55 -6.70 -0.68 7.89
CA LYS A 55 -7.51 -0.61 9.11
C LYS A 55 -8.75 -1.48 9.02
N TRP A 56 -9.49 -1.37 7.91
CA TRP A 56 -10.67 -2.21 7.67
C TRP A 56 -10.31 -3.70 7.68
N MET A 57 -9.22 -4.11 7.03
CA MET A 57 -8.76 -5.50 7.02
C MET A 57 -8.40 -6.00 8.43
N LEU A 58 -7.70 -5.19 9.22
CA LEU A 58 -7.32 -5.56 10.59
C LEU A 58 -8.54 -5.70 11.51
N GLN A 59 -9.54 -4.83 11.35
CA GLN A 59 -10.80 -4.90 12.10
C GLN A 59 -11.64 -6.13 11.73
N ASN A 60 -11.55 -6.57 10.47
CA ASN A 60 -12.36 -7.67 9.94
C ASN A 60 -11.61 -9.00 9.81
N LYS A 61 -10.41 -9.14 10.39
CA LYS A 61 -9.49 -10.29 10.19
C LYS A 61 -10.12 -11.68 10.31
N GLY A 62 -11.17 -11.85 11.12
CA GLY A 62 -11.89 -13.12 11.28
C GLY A 62 -12.67 -13.56 10.03
N GLY A 63 -13.07 -12.61 9.18
CA GLY A 63 -13.81 -12.83 7.94
C GLY A 63 -12.94 -12.96 6.68
N LYS A 64 -11.61 -13.05 6.84
CA LYS A 64 -10.64 -13.11 5.73
C LYS A 64 -10.82 -11.98 4.70
N PRO A 65 -10.74 -10.70 5.13
CA PRO A 65 -11.03 -9.54 4.29
C PRO A 65 -10.09 -9.41 3.08
N TRP A 66 -8.88 -9.99 3.14
CA TRP A 66 -7.99 -10.10 1.99
C TRP A 66 -8.56 -10.93 0.85
N GLN A 67 -9.28 -12.02 1.16
CA GLN A 67 -9.92 -12.83 0.12
C GLN A 67 -11.07 -12.05 -0.53
N GLN A 68 -11.89 -11.39 0.28
CA GLN A 68 -13.00 -10.58 -0.22
C GLN A 68 -12.52 -9.46 -1.15
N ILE A 69 -11.43 -8.79 -0.79
CA ILE A 69 -10.78 -7.79 -1.66
C ILE A 69 -10.31 -8.40 -2.98
N LEU A 70 -9.64 -9.56 -2.94
CA LEU A 70 -9.12 -10.21 -4.15
C LEU A 70 -10.25 -10.70 -5.06
N GLU A 71 -11.30 -11.29 -4.49
CA GLU A 71 -12.49 -11.78 -5.22
C GLU A 71 -13.28 -10.64 -5.87
N ASN A 72 -13.22 -9.42 -5.30
CA ASN A 72 -13.91 -8.25 -5.82
C ASN A 72 -12.97 -7.27 -6.55
N ALA A 73 -11.73 -7.66 -6.86
CA ALA A 73 -10.75 -6.77 -7.50
C ALA A 73 -11.23 -6.26 -8.86
N GLU A 74 -11.99 -7.06 -9.63
CA GLU A 74 -12.58 -6.64 -10.91
C GLU A 74 -13.76 -5.67 -10.74
N ASN A 75 -14.42 -5.68 -9.57
CA ASN A 75 -15.55 -4.82 -9.22
C ASN A 75 -15.18 -3.80 -8.14
N TRP A 76 -13.91 -3.38 -8.11
CA TRP A 76 -13.30 -2.60 -7.04
C TRP A 76 -14.16 -1.42 -6.58
N ASP A 77 -14.56 -0.56 -7.52
CA ASP A 77 -15.29 0.66 -7.21
C ASP A 77 -16.64 0.40 -6.53
N SER A 78 -17.39 -0.60 -7.02
CA SER A 78 -18.68 -0.98 -6.43
C SER A 78 -18.48 -1.55 -5.03
N TYR A 79 -17.54 -2.48 -4.88
CA TYR A 79 -17.28 -3.15 -3.60
C TYR A 79 -16.82 -2.17 -2.52
N ILE A 80 -15.88 -1.29 -2.86
CA ILE A 80 -15.41 -0.24 -1.94
C ILE A 80 -16.54 0.75 -1.65
N GLY A 81 -17.33 1.13 -2.66
CA GLY A 81 -18.49 2.01 -2.48
C GLY A 81 -19.51 1.45 -1.49
N ASP A 82 -19.76 0.14 -1.53
CA ASP A 82 -20.65 -0.55 -0.58
C ASP A 82 -20.07 -0.55 0.85
N LEU A 83 -18.76 -0.75 0.99
CA LEU A 83 -18.09 -0.69 2.30
C LEU A 83 -18.14 0.73 2.90
N ILE A 84 -17.99 1.76 2.08
CA ILE A 84 -18.07 3.15 2.55
C ILE A 84 -19.51 3.51 2.91
N SER A 85 -20.47 3.21 2.03
CA SER A 85 -21.88 3.59 2.22
C SER A 85 -22.53 2.87 3.39
N SER A 86 -22.13 1.62 3.66
CA SER A 86 -22.57 0.87 4.84
C SER A 86 -21.90 1.35 6.16
N GLY A 87 -20.91 2.23 6.08
CA GLY A 87 -20.13 2.70 7.23
C GLY A 87 -19.10 1.67 7.72
N ALA A 88 -18.89 0.58 6.99
CA ALA A 88 -17.88 -0.43 7.32
C ALA A 88 -16.45 0.07 7.09
N MET A 89 -16.24 0.99 6.14
CA MET A 89 -14.96 1.62 5.84
C MET A 89 -15.09 3.15 5.88
N LYS A 90 -14.04 3.84 6.33
CA LYS A 90 -13.98 5.30 6.30
C LYS A 90 -13.81 5.77 4.85
N ASN A 91 -14.52 6.83 4.47
CA ASN A 91 -14.29 7.54 3.22
C ASN A 91 -13.00 8.38 3.36
N ASP A 92 -11.90 7.88 2.81
CA ASP A 92 -10.56 8.47 2.84
C ASP A 92 -9.82 8.10 1.54
N ASP A 93 -8.52 8.44 1.43
CA ASP A 93 -7.69 8.00 0.31
C ASP A 93 -7.56 6.46 0.26
N ILE A 94 -8.19 5.84 -0.74
CA ILE A 94 -8.24 4.38 -0.93
C ILE A 94 -7.35 4.01 -2.10
N THR A 95 -6.27 3.27 -1.82
CA THR A 95 -5.40 2.72 -2.86
C THR A 95 -4.88 1.37 -2.42
N ALA A 96 -4.93 0.39 -3.33
CA ALA A 96 -4.33 -0.92 -3.15
C ALA A 96 -3.53 -1.34 -4.39
N ILE A 97 -2.45 -2.08 -4.17
CA ILE A 97 -1.63 -2.73 -5.20
C ILE A 97 -1.55 -4.21 -4.85
N PHE A 98 -1.83 -5.05 -5.84
CA PHE A 98 -1.78 -6.51 -5.73
C PHE A 98 -0.62 -7.03 -6.56
N ILE A 99 0.28 -7.79 -5.94
CA ILE A 99 1.43 -8.42 -6.59
C ILE A 99 1.34 -9.91 -6.34
N SER A 100 0.99 -10.68 -7.37
CA SER A 100 0.89 -12.13 -7.31
C SER A 100 2.09 -12.79 -7.98
N VAL A 101 2.61 -13.85 -7.36
CA VAL A 101 3.68 -14.67 -7.94
C VAL A 101 3.04 -15.95 -8.48
N SER A 102 3.11 -16.11 -9.79
CA SER A 102 2.50 -17.19 -10.57
C SER A 102 3.54 -17.98 -11.36
#